data_AF-A0A519LB53-F1
#
_entry.id   AF-A0A519LB53-F1
#
_cell.length_a   1.000
_cell.length_b   1.000
_cell.length_c   1.000
_cell.angle_alpha   90.00
_cell.angle_beta   90.00
_cell.angle_gamma   90.00
#
_symmetry.space_group_name_H-M   'P 1'
#
loop_
_entity.id
_entity.type
_entity.pdbx_description
1 polymer ?
#
loop_
_entity_poly.entity_id
_entity_poly.type
_entity_poly.pdbx_seq_one_letter_code
_entity_poly.pdbx_strand_id
1 'polypeptide(L)'
;MTDFPTSNSRRPKRRKPGAAGPVIGGILVFLWAFIFSIAQTFTTVTGTANMPMDMLLGIGAGLLGGLAGAFVVWLILYIVFGGRRSGRGMLVLALLAGVAVVGAVPVSGFRVLGGGMAAETDAVNAVRAQVNARRDAQVERVAAKRDALISRDFFEAGALGEPGGLARARAKLQALRALLAETEVEDERLQAQARGELGQLPVSGPRRRAAQSEFDAAVVVEREESRITAELSRMLFDEMDAQLDVLARTRWSVEYGRIMFTTAEGMTAFNTHAVRIEEISRELDGREQARQQRLAEARSRLR
;
A
#
# COMPACT_ATOMS: atom_id res chain seq x y z
N MET A 1 79.71 62.74 -26.00
CA MET A 1 79.65 62.77 -24.52
C MET A 1 78.59 63.80 -24.18
N THR A 2 77.40 63.48 -23.67
CA THR A 2 77.00 62.43 -22.72
C THR A 2 75.52 62.09 -22.93
N ASP A 3 75.21 60.80 -23.02
CA ASP A 3 73.87 60.23 -22.91
C ASP A 3 73.39 60.30 -21.45
N PHE A 4 72.18 60.80 -21.22
CA PHE A 4 71.43 60.58 -19.98
C PHE A 4 70.04 60.05 -20.32
N PRO A 5 69.75 58.76 -20.09
CA PRO A 5 68.38 58.26 -20.14
C PRO A 5 67.71 58.51 -18.80
N THR A 6 66.68 59.36 -18.77
CA THR A 6 65.81 59.49 -17.60
C THR A 6 65.02 58.19 -17.40
N SER A 7 65.40 57.48 -16.35
CA SER A 7 64.78 56.28 -15.78
C SER A 7 63.26 56.39 -15.68
N ASN A 8 62.58 55.55 -16.45
CA ASN A 8 61.14 55.35 -16.44
C ASN A 8 60.76 54.35 -15.32
N SER A 9 60.73 54.80 -14.07
CA SER A 9 60.30 53.95 -12.94
C SER A 9 58.78 53.99 -12.76
N ARG A 10 58.04 53.33 -13.66
CA ARG A 10 56.63 52.98 -13.41
C ARG A 10 56.57 51.96 -12.27
N ARG A 11 56.42 52.41 -11.03
CA ARG A 11 56.07 51.54 -9.90
C ARG A 11 54.74 50.83 -10.23
N PRO A 12 54.68 49.49 -10.23
CA PRO A 12 53.42 48.79 -10.42
C PRO A 12 52.47 49.14 -9.26
N LYS A 13 51.34 49.76 -9.60
CA LYS A 13 50.27 50.11 -8.66
C LYS A 13 49.70 48.80 -8.11
N ARG A 14 50.09 48.45 -6.87
CA ARG A 14 49.63 47.25 -6.15
C ARG A 14 48.10 47.24 -6.13
N ARG A 15 47.47 46.40 -6.96
CA ARG A 15 46.01 46.25 -7.00
C ARG A 15 45.57 45.70 -5.63
N LYS A 16 44.67 46.41 -4.95
CA LYS A 16 44.07 45.94 -3.70
C LYS A 16 43.34 44.61 -4.00
N PRO A 17 43.59 43.51 -3.26
CA PRO A 17 42.85 42.28 -3.47
C PRO A 17 41.37 42.55 -3.16
N GLY A 18 40.52 42.40 -4.18
CA GLY A 18 39.08 42.63 -4.07
C GLY A 18 38.42 41.58 -3.18
N ALA A 19 37.39 41.97 -2.44
CA ALA A 19 36.63 41.13 -1.52
C ALA A 19 35.83 39.98 -2.19
N ALA A 20 35.98 39.77 -3.51
CA ALA A 20 35.24 38.77 -4.28
C ALA A 20 35.65 37.31 -3.94
N GLY A 21 36.94 37.07 -3.66
CA GLY A 21 37.46 35.72 -3.39
C GLY A 21 36.77 35.02 -2.19
N PRO A 22 36.68 35.69 -1.01
CA PRO A 22 35.99 35.13 0.15
C PRO A 22 34.50 34.85 -0.06
N VAL A 23 33.80 35.71 -0.80
CA VAL A 23 32.36 35.56 -1.07
C VAL A 23 32.10 34.35 -1.96
N ILE A 24 32.88 34.20 -3.03
CA ILE A 24 32.78 33.03 -3.93
C ILE A 24 33.12 31.74 -3.18
N GLY A 25 34.16 31.77 -2.34
CA GLY A 25 34.51 30.64 -1.48
C GLY A 25 33.38 30.23 -0.53
N GLY A 26 32.74 31.19 0.12
CA GLY A 26 31.58 30.92 0.99
C GLY A 26 30.40 30.30 0.25
N ILE A 27 30.10 30.79 -0.96
CA ILE A 27 29.02 30.23 -1.80
C ILE A 27 29.33 28.79 -2.22
N LEU A 28 30.57 28.49 -2.60
CA LEU A 28 30.99 27.13 -2.97
C LEU A 28 30.94 26.16 -1.78
N VAL A 29 31.32 26.60 -0.58
CA VAL A 29 31.19 25.79 0.65
C VAL A 29 29.72 25.50 0.92
N PHE A 30 28.88 26.53 0.82
CA PHE A 30 27.45 26.39 1.04
C PHE A 30 26.82 25.41 0.04
N LEU A 31 27.11 25.55 -1.25
CA LEU A 31 26.63 24.64 -2.29
C LEU A 31 27.16 23.22 -2.09
N TRP A 32 28.43 23.05 -1.74
CA TRP A 32 29.00 21.72 -1.50
C TRP A 32 28.39 21.06 -0.25
N ALA A 33 28.27 21.79 0.86
CA ALA A 33 27.60 21.30 2.07
C ALA A 33 26.14 20.97 1.80
N PHE A 34 25.44 21.78 1.00
CA PHE A 34 24.06 21.54 0.59
C PHE A 34 23.92 20.28 -0.28
N ILE A 35 24.74 20.12 -1.33
CA ILE A 35 24.72 18.94 -2.21
C ILE A 35 25.09 17.67 -1.44
N PHE A 36 26.11 17.72 -0.58
CA PHE A 36 26.51 16.57 0.23
C PHE A 36 25.44 16.19 1.26
N SER A 37 24.77 17.19 1.85
CA SER A 37 23.62 17.00 2.74
C SER A 37 22.45 16.34 1.99
N ILE A 38 22.17 16.75 0.75
CA ILE A 38 21.18 16.09 -0.11
C ILE A 38 21.61 14.66 -0.46
N ALA A 39 22.86 14.43 -0.87
CA ALA A 39 23.36 13.12 -1.28
C ALA A 39 23.28 12.08 -0.14
N GLN A 40 23.59 12.48 1.10
CA GLN A 40 23.42 11.62 2.27
C GLN A 40 21.96 11.39 2.69
N THR A 41 21.02 12.16 2.14
CA THR A 41 19.59 11.98 2.43
C THR A 41 19.03 10.74 1.75
N PHE A 42 19.73 10.22 0.73
CA PHE A 42 19.35 9.02 -0.01
C PHE A 42 20.03 7.74 0.50
N THR A 43 21.01 7.83 1.41
CA THR A 43 21.69 6.67 1.98
C THR A 43 21.10 6.30 3.35
N THR A 44 20.23 5.28 3.34
CA THR A 44 19.84 4.39 4.45
C THR A 44 19.21 5.02 5.71
N VAL A 45 17.87 5.08 5.74
CA VAL A 45 17.08 4.99 6.97
C VAL A 45 16.59 3.55 7.11
N THR A 46 17.32 2.74 7.87
CA THR A 46 16.93 1.37 8.19
C THR A 46 16.05 1.35 9.45
N GLY A 47 14.73 1.21 9.24
CA GLY A 47 13.79 0.53 10.15
C GLY A 47 13.86 0.78 11.66
N THR A 48 13.03 1.73 12.12
CA THR A 48 12.10 1.69 13.29
C THR A 48 12.51 1.21 14.69
N ALA A 49 13.67 0.60 14.97
CA ALA A 49 14.00 0.18 16.35
C ALA A 49 14.86 1.20 17.13
N ASN A 50 15.69 1.99 16.44
CA ASN A 50 16.68 2.88 17.07
C ASN A 50 16.61 4.33 16.54
N MET A 51 15.42 4.85 16.24
CA MET A 51 15.20 6.22 15.76
C MET A 51 16.05 7.30 16.48
N PRO A 52 16.18 7.34 17.83
CA PRO A 52 17.01 8.36 18.46
C PRO A 52 18.51 8.19 18.21
N MET A 53 19.02 6.96 18.08
CA MET A 53 20.43 6.71 17.76
C MET A 53 20.76 6.95 16.29
N ASP A 54 19.86 6.58 15.37
CA ASP A 54 20.03 6.86 13.95
C ASP A 54 19.94 8.36 13.65
N MET A 55 19.12 9.10 14.41
CA MET A 55 19.13 10.57 14.41
C MET A 55 20.46 11.14 14.88
N LEU A 56 21.00 10.63 15.99
CA LEU A 56 22.23 11.14 16.59
C LEU A 56 23.44 10.86 15.69
N LEU A 57 23.46 9.68 15.05
CA LEU A 57 24.44 9.31 14.04
C LEU A 57 24.29 10.12 12.75
N GLY A 58 23.05 10.37 12.28
CA GLY A 58 22.79 11.18 11.10
C GLY A 58 23.16 12.65 11.29
N ILE A 59 22.85 13.24 12.45
CA ILE A 59 23.25 14.59 12.83
C ILE A 59 24.78 14.66 13.00
N GLY A 60 25.37 13.65 13.67
CA GLY A 60 26.81 13.55 13.87
C GLY A 60 27.59 13.44 12.56
N ALA A 61 27.16 12.59 11.64
CA ALA A 61 27.78 12.42 10.32
C ALA A 61 27.63 13.69 9.46
N GLY A 62 26.46 14.35 9.49
CA GLY A 62 26.23 15.61 8.79
C GLY A 62 27.09 16.76 9.32
N LEU A 63 27.23 16.88 10.64
CA LEU A 63 28.13 17.85 11.28
C LEU A 63 29.59 17.57 10.95
N LEU A 64 30.03 16.31 11.04
CA LEU A 64 31.40 15.91 10.70
C LEU A 64 31.73 16.16 9.23
N GLY A 65 30.81 15.83 8.32
CA GLY A 65 30.97 16.11 6.89
C GLY A 65 31.01 17.61 6.58
N GLY A 66 30.13 18.40 7.20
CA GLY A 66 30.12 19.86 7.08
C GLY A 66 31.40 20.51 7.62
N LEU A 67 31.88 20.05 8.79
CA LEU A 67 33.14 20.50 9.38
C LEU A 67 34.35 20.11 8.53
N ALA A 68 34.38 18.90 7.98
CA ALA A 68 35.45 18.45 7.07
C ALA A 68 35.50 19.32 5.80
N GLY A 69 34.34 19.63 5.20
CA GLY A 69 34.27 20.54 4.05
C GLY A 69 34.72 21.96 4.38
N ALA A 70 34.27 22.50 5.52
CA ALA A 70 34.69 23.82 5.99
C ALA A 70 36.21 23.87 6.25
N PHE A 71 36.78 22.80 6.80
CA PHE A 71 38.23 22.67 7.02
C PHE A 71 39.00 22.63 5.70
N VAL A 72 38.54 21.87 4.69
CA VAL A 72 39.17 21.82 3.36
C VAL A 72 39.17 23.18 2.70
N VAL A 73 38.06 23.91 2.73
CA VAL A 73 37.98 25.25 2.12
C VAL A 73 38.85 26.25 2.89
N TRP A 74 38.87 26.16 4.22
CA TRP A 74 39.80 26.97 5.00
C TRP A 74 41.26 26.68 4.65
N LEU A 75 41.63 25.40 4.49
CA LEU A 75 42.98 24.98 4.11
C LEU A 75 43.38 25.55 2.73
N ILE A 76 42.46 25.48 1.76
CA ILE A 76 42.65 26.08 0.42
C ILE A 76 42.86 27.59 0.54
N LEU A 77 42.02 28.29 1.30
CA LEU A 77 42.17 29.73 1.52
C LEU A 77 43.48 30.07 2.26
N TYR A 78 43.89 29.25 3.22
CA TYR A 78 45.14 29.45 3.97
C TYR A 78 46.37 29.35 3.07
N ILE A 79 46.39 28.33 2.19
CA ILE A 79 47.47 28.11 1.21
C ILE A 79 47.49 29.22 0.16
N VAL A 80 46.33 29.56 -0.42
CA VAL A 80 46.22 30.57 -1.50
C VAL A 80 46.53 31.99 -1.00
N PHE A 81 46.17 32.33 0.24
CA PHE A 81 46.41 33.67 0.80
C PHE A 81 47.71 33.78 1.62
N GLY A 82 48.55 32.74 1.61
CA GLY A 82 49.96 32.81 2.02
C GLY A 82 50.19 33.19 3.49
N GLY A 83 49.54 32.50 4.43
CA GLY A 83 49.92 32.42 5.85
C GLY A 83 49.96 33.71 6.68
N ARG A 84 49.73 34.90 6.12
CA ARG A 84 50.06 36.20 6.75
C ARG A 84 48.95 36.89 7.56
N ARG A 85 47.85 36.23 7.91
CA ARG A 85 46.81 36.80 8.80
C ARG A 85 46.13 35.74 9.68
N SER A 86 46.80 35.34 10.76
CA SER A 86 46.32 34.30 11.69
C SER A 86 45.02 34.66 12.42
N GLY A 87 44.77 35.94 12.73
CA GLY A 87 43.55 36.35 13.45
C GLY A 87 42.26 36.40 12.63
N ARG A 88 42.33 36.77 11.34
CA ARG A 88 41.13 36.86 10.47
C ARG A 88 40.72 35.52 9.87
N GLY A 89 41.66 34.58 9.71
CA GLY A 89 41.37 33.25 9.20
C GLY A 89 40.49 32.43 10.14
N MET A 90 40.68 32.57 11.46
CA MET A 90 39.87 31.88 12.48
C MET A 90 38.43 32.41 12.52
N LEU A 91 38.25 33.72 12.30
CA LEU A 91 36.93 34.35 12.24
C LEU A 91 36.15 33.90 10.99
N VAL A 92 36.82 33.75 9.85
CA VAL A 92 36.22 33.19 8.63
C VAL A 92 35.84 31.71 8.82
N LEU A 93 36.67 30.92 9.51
CA LEU A 93 36.33 29.55 9.90
C LEU A 93 35.09 29.49 10.78
N ALA A 94 35.01 30.34 11.81
CA ALA A 94 33.86 30.40 12.70
C ALA A 94 32.57 30.80 11.94
N LEU A 95 32.68 31.70 10.96
CA LEU A 95 31.56 32.13 10.13
C LEU A 95 31.11 31.03 9.15
N LEU A 96 32.06 30.32 8.52
CA LEU A 96 31.77 29.18 7.63
C LEU A 96 31.21 27.99 8.42
N ALA A 97 31.74 27.71 9.60
CA ALA A 97 31.20 26.70 10.51
C ALA A 97 29.79 27.07 10.98
N GLY A 98 29.54 28.34 11.32
CA GLY A 98 28.22 28.85 11.66
C GLY A 98 27.21 28.66 10.51
N VAL A 99 27.60 28.98 9.27
CA VAL A 99 26.76 28.76 8.09
C VAL A 99 26.50 27.27 7.84
N ALA A 100 27.50 26.41 8.05
CA ALA A 100 27.35 24.96 7.93
C ALA A 100 26.35 24.40 8.97
N VAL A 101 26.41 24.88 10.22
CA VAL A 101 25.45 24.50 11.28
C VAL A 101 24.04 24.97 10.93
N VAL A 102 23.87 26.22 10.49
CA VAL A 102 22.56 26.76 10.09
C VAL A 102 21.98 26.02 8.88
N GLY A 103 22.82 25.55 7.96
CA GLY A 103 22.38 24.73 6.81
C GLY A 103 22.04 23.27 7.17
N ALA A 104 22.71 22.69 8.17
CA ALA A 104 22.50 21.29 8.59
C ALA A 104 21.24 21.07 9.45
N VAL A 105 20.84 22.08 10.24
CA VAL A 105 19.68 22.00 11.15
C VAL A 105 18.34 21.81 10.38
N PRO A 106 18.03 22.55 9.31
CA PRO A 106 16.81 22.33 8.53
C PRO A 106 16.76 20.95 7.86
N VAL A 107 17.88 20.50 7.28
CA VAL A 107 17.91 19.22 6.54
C VAL A 107 17.74 18.01 7.45
N SER A 108 18.30 18.06 8.67
CA SER A 108 18.07 17.03 9.67
C SER A 108 16.61 16.98 10.15
N GLY A 109 15.96 18.14 10.31
CA GLY A 109 14.52 18.22 10.59
C GLY A 109 13.64 17.59 9.49
N PHE A 110 13.96 17.85 8.21
CA PHE A 110 13.24 17.25 7.09
C PHE A 110 13.43 15.72 6.98
N ARG A 111 14.61 15.19 7.33
CA ARG A 111 14.84 13.73 7.37
C ARG A 111 14.02 13.02 8.43
N VAL A 112 13.89 13.61 9.61
CA VAL A 112 13.08 13.05 10.70
C VAL A 112 11.62 12.98 10.30
N LEU A 113 11.10 14.05 9.72
CA LEU A 113 9.71 14.10 9.25
C LEU A 113 9.50 13.16 8.07
N GLY A 114 10.39 13.14 7.08
CA GLY A 114 10.28 12.26 5.90
C GLY A 114 10.45 10.76 6.21
N GLY A 115 11.42 10.40 7.06
CA GLY A 115 11.69 9.01 7.45
C GLY A 115 10.61 8.42 8.36
N GLY A 116 10.08 9.20 9.29
CA GLY A 116 8.92 8.82 10.09
C GLY A 116 7.68 8.62 9.21
N MET A 117 7.47 9.51 8.24
CA MET A 117 6.37 9.39 7.29
C MET A 117 6.46 8.17 6.38
N ALA A 118 7.64 7.74 5.94
CA ALA A 118 7.79 6.52 5.15
C ALA A 118 7.50 5.26 5.98
N ALA A 119 8.10 5.16 7.17
CA ALA A 119 7.90 4.02 8.07
C ALA A 119 6.43 3.87 8.52
N GLU A 120 5.72 4.97 8.77
CA GLU A 120 4.30 4.95 9.09
C GLU A 120 3.45 4.46 7.90
N THR A 121 3.82 4.81 6.66
CA THR A 121 3.13 4.33 5.46
C THR A 121 3.36 2.84 5.25
N ASP A 122 4.60 2.37 5.46
CA ASP A 122 4.94 0.95 5.35
C ASP A 122 4.21 0.11 6.39
N ALA A 123 4.05 0.61 7.61
CA ALA A 123 3.31 -0.08 8.66
C ALA A 123 1.81 -0.23 8.32
N VAL A 124 1.19 0.82 7.75
CA VAL A 124 -0.21 0.73 7.27
C VAL A 124 -0.33 -0.23 6.09
N ASN A 125 0.61 -0.18 5.13
CA ASN A 125 0.62 -1.07 3.98
C ASN A 125 0.83 -2.54 4.38
N ALA A 126 1.65 -2.82 5.39
CA ALA A 126 1.87 -4.16 5.92
C ALA A 126 0.58 -4.76 6.51
N VAL A 127 -0.17 -3.98 7.28
CA VAL A 127 -1.48 -4.42 7.80
C VAL A 127 -2.46 -4.69 6.66
N ARG A 128 -2.54 -3.79 5.66
CA ARG A 128 -3.37 -4.00 4.46
C ARG A 128 -3.00 -5.30 3.73
N ALA A 129 -1.71 -5.55 3.52
CA ALA A 129 -1.23 -6.76 2.87
C ALA A 129 -1.58 -8.03 3.68
N GLN A 130 -1.45 -7.98 5.00
CA GLN A 130 -1.81 -9.10 5.87
C GLN A 130 -3.32 -9.40 5.86
N VAL A 131 -4.16 -8.35 5.90
CA VAL A 131 -5.62 -8.48 5.79
C VAL A 131 -6.01 -9.09 4.45
N ASN A 132 -5.42 -8.61 3.35
CA ASN A 132 -5.66 -9.16 2.02
C ASN A 132 -5.27 -10.64 1.93
N ALA A 133 -4.10 -11.02 2.45
CA ALA A 133 -3.65 -12.41 2.46
C ALA A 133 -4.60 -13.34 3.26
N ARG A 134 -5.13 -12.87 4.39
CA ARG A 134 -6.12 -13.62 5.19
C ARG A 134 -7.44 -13.78 4.44
N ARG A 135 -7.89 -12.74 3.74
CA ARG A 135 -9.10 -12.80 2.89
C ARG A 135 -8.92 -13.75 1.71
N ASP A 136 -7.79 -13.70 1.02
CA ASP A 136 -7.50 -14.62 -0.09
C ASP A 136 -7.52 -16.08 0.39
N ALA A 137 -6.89 -16.36 1.54
CA ALA A 137 -6.93 -17.69 2.16
C ALA A 137 -8.33 -18.11 2.62
N GLN A 138 -9.20 -17.16 3.01
CA GLN A 138 -10.60 -17.45 3.33
C GLN A 138 -11.38 -17.80 2.05
N VAL A 139 -11.24 -17.01 0.99
CA VAL A 139 -11.89 -17.26 -0.31
C VAL A 139 -11.50 -18.65 -0.83
N GLU A 140 -10.22 -19.00 -0.77
CA GLU A 140 -9.73 -20.31 -1.22
C GLU A 140 -10.29 -21.47 -0.36
N ARG A 141 -10.36 -21.30 0.97
CA ARG A 141 -11.00 -22.28 1.87
C ARG A 141 -12.49 -22.46 1.58
N VAL A 142 -13.22 -21.36 1.36
CA VAL A 142 -14.65 -21.40 1.04
C VAL A 142 -14.87 -22.04 -0.32
N ALA A 143 -14.06 -21.72 -1.33
CA ALA A 143 -14.09 -22.35 -2.63
C ALA A 143 -13.87 -23.87 -2.52
N ALA A 144 -12.84 -24.31 -1.78
CA ALA A 144 -12.57 -25.73 -1.58
C ALA A 144 -13.73 -26.45 -0.85
N LYS A 145 -14.31 -25.84 0.19
CA LYS A 145 -15.50 -26.39 0.89
C LYS A 145 -16.71 -26.49 -0.05
N ARG A 146 -16.98 -25.44 -0.83
CA ARG A 146 -18.05 -25.40 -1.82
C ARG A 146 -17.87 -26.47 -2.87
N ASP A 147 -16.68 -26.56 -3.46
CA ASP A 147 -16.37 -27.52 -4.51
C ASP A 147 -16.45 -28.95 -3.96
N ALA A 148 -16.03 -29.20 -2.72
CA ALA A 148 -16.23 -30.50 -2.07
C ALA A 148 -17.73 -30.86 -1.94
N LEU A 149 -18.60 -29.89 -1.65
CA LEU A 149 -20.06 -30.10 -1.61
C LEU A 149 -20.67 -30.36 -2.99
N ILE A 150 -20.15 -29.70 -4.03
CA ILE A 150 -20.68 -29.74 -5.41
C ILE A 150 -20.07 -30.89 -6.23
N SER A 151 -18.87 -31.39 -5.91
CA SER A 151 -18.04 -32.34 -6.70
C SER A 151 -18.65 -33.71 -7.05
N ARG A 152 -19.92 -33.94 -6.69
CA ARG A 152 -20.70 -35.10 -7.11
C ARG A 152 -22.09 -34.63 -7.49
N ASP A 153 -22.27 -34.31 -8.77
CA ASP A 153 -23.53 -34.45 -9.51
C ASP A 153 -24.76 -33.92 -8.75
N PHE A 154 -24.60 -32.72 -8.18
CA PHE A 154 -25.48 -32.17 -7.14
C PHE A 154 -26.95 -32.05 -7.58
N PHE A 155 -27.18 -31.82 -8.87
CA PHE A 155 -28.49 -31.74 -9.53
C PHE A 155 -28.58 -32.61 -10.78
N GLU A 156 -27.71 -33.62 -10.93
CA GLU A 156 -27.85 -34.50 -12.07
C GLU A 156 -29.11 -35.35 -11.94
N ALA A 157 -29.85 -35.46 -13.05
CA ALA A 157 -31.12 -36.17 -13.08
C ALA A 157 -30.99 -37.59 -12.52
N GLY A 158 -29.91 -38.31 -12.87
CA GLY A 158 -29.63 -39.65 -12.37
C GLY A 158 -29.51 -39.71 -10.85
N ALA A 159 -28.68 -38.86 -10.24
CA ALA A 159 -28.46 -38.82 -8.80
C ALA A 159 -29.73 -38.42 -8.02
N LEU A 160 -30.56 -37.55 -8.60
CA LEU A 160 -31.86 -37.17 -8.03
C LEU A 160 -32.86 -38.34 -8.07
N GLY A 161 -32.84 -39.14 -9.13
CA GLY A 161 -33.75 -40.27 -9.35
C GLY A 161 -33.47 -41.51 -8.50
N GLU A 162 -32.27 -41.60 -7.90
CA GLU A 162 -31.93 -42.68 -6.97
C GLU A 162 -32.79 -42.61 -5.67
N PRO A 163 -33.04 -43.75 -5.00
CA PRO A 163 -33.69 -43.75 -3.69
C PRO A 163 -32.98 -42.82 -2.70
N GLY A 164 -33.70 -41.83 -2.17
CA GLY A 164 -33.15 -40.81 -1.27
C GLY A 164 -32.34 -39.71 -1.95
N GLY A 165 -32.27 -39.66 -3.28
CA GLY A 165 -31.59 -38.63 -4.08
C GLY A 165 -32.01 -37.21 -3.71
N LEU A 166 -33.32 -36.93 -3.70
CA LEU A 166 -33.87 -35.63 -3.30
C LEU A 166 -33.48 -35.21 -1.87
N ALA A 167 -33.48 -36.15 -0.92
CA ALA A 167 -33.09 -35.86 0.47
C ALA A 167 -31.60 -35.51 0.58
N ARG A 168 -30.73 -36.22 -0.16
CA ARG A 168 -29.30 -35.89 -0.25
C ARG A 168 -29.07 -34.51 -0.87
N ALA A 169 -29.81 -34.16 -1.93
CA ALA A 169 -29.73 -32.84 -2.55
C ALA A 169 -30.14 -31.73 -1.58
N ARG A 170 -31.26 -31.90 -0.84
CA ARG A 170 -31.65 -30.95 0.21
C ARG A 170 -30.61 -30.80 1.32
N ALA A 171 -30.02 -31.90 1.79
CA ALA A 171 -28.98 -31.86 2.83
C ALA A 171 -27.75 -31.06 2.38
N LYS A 172 -27.34 -31.22 1.11
CA LYS A 172 -26.26 -30.44 0.51
C LYS A 172 -26.63 -28.96 0.35
N LEU A 173 -27.86 -28.61 -0.05
CA LEU A 173 -28.32 -27.21 -0.06
C LEU A 173 -28.25 -26.58 1.33
N GLN A 174 -28.66 -27.31 2.37
CA GLN A 174 -28.55 -26.83 3.74
C GLN A 174 -27.08 -26.62 4.16
N ALA A 175 -26.16 -27.49 3.73
CA ALA A 175 -24.73 -27.30 3.96
C ALA A 175 -24.18 -26.04 3.25
N LEU A 176 -24.65 -25.75 2.02
CA LEU A 176 -24.29 -24.52 1.30
C LEU A 176 -24.84 -23.26 1.99
N ARG A 177 -26.09 -23.29 2.47
CA ARG A 177 -26.67 -22.20 3.29
C ARG A 177 -25.86 -21.97 4.57
N ALA A 178 -25.46 -23.04 5.26
CA ALA A 178 -24.62 -22.95 6.46
C ALA A 178 -23.22 -22.38 6.14
N LEU A 179 -22.62 -22.79 5.02
CA LEU A 179 -21.33 -22.26 4.55
C LEU A 179 -21.41 -20.76 4.26
N LEU A 180 -22.49 -20.29 3.65
CA LEU A 180 -22.72 -18.86 3.40
C LEU A 180 -22.77 -18.09 4.72
N ALA A 181 -23.54 -18.56 5.70
CA ALA A 181 -23.64 -17.93 7.02
C ALA A 181 -22.29 -17.93 7.78
N GLU A 182 -21.53 -19.03 7.70
CA GLU A 182 -20.17 -19.11 8.29
C GLU A 182 -19.25 -18.05 7.66
N THR A 183 -19.33 -17.88 6.33
CA THR A 183 -18.50 -16.92 5.59
C THR A 183 -18.82 -15.48 5.97
N GLU A 184 -20.10 -15.13 6.14
CA GLU A 184 -20.51 -13.80 6.60
C GLU A 184 -19.95 -13.48 7.99
N VAL A 185 -20.05 -14.42 8.94
CA VAL A 185 -19.53 -14.24 10.31
C VAL A 185 -18.00 -14.12 10.31
N GLU A 186 -17.30 -14.92 9.50
CA GLU A 186 -15.84 -14.86 9.41
C GLU A 186 -15.35 -13.56 8.75
N ASP A 187 -16.04 -13.02 7.74
CA ASP A 187 -15.72 -11.70 7.17
C ASP A 187 -15.93 -10.57 8.20
N GLU A 188 -17.03 -10.57 8.94
CA GLU A 188 -17.25 -9.59 10.02
C GLU A 188 -16.13 -9.65 11.09
N ARG A 189 -15.69 -10.86 11.43
CA ARG A 189 -14.57 -11.06 12.36
C ARG A 189 -13.25 -10.52 11.80
N LEU A 190 -12.96 -10.77 10.52
CA LEU A 190 -11.76 -10.25 9.85
C LEU A 190 -11.76 -8.72 9.80
N GLN A 191 -12.90 -8.11 9.48
CA GLN A 191 -13.05 -6.65 9.47
C GLN A 191 -12.81 -6.04 10.86
N ALA A 192 -13.38 -6.66 11.92
CA ALA A 192 -13.17 -6.23 13.29
C ALA A 192 -11.70 -6.37 13.72
N GLN A 193 -11.05 -7.48 13.35
CA GLN A 193 -9.64 -7.70 13.62
C GLN A 193 -8.75 -6.68 12.89
N ALA A 194 -8.99 -6.42 11.61
CA ALA A 194 -8.27 -5.44 10.81
C ALA A 194 -8.40 -4.03 11.42
N ARG A 195 -9.60 -3.64 11.85
CA ARG A 195 -9.84 -2.37 12.56
C ARG A 195 -9.03 -2.28 13.86
N GLY A 196 -8.97 -3.38 14.62
CA GLY A 196 -8.17 -3.48 15.83
C GLY A 196 -6.66 -3.32 15.57
N GLU A 197 -6.14 -4.02 14.56
CA GLU A 197 -4.73 -3.94 14.13
C GLU A 197 -4.36 -2.52 13.69
N LEU A 198 -5.21 -1.86 12.88
CA LEU A 198 -5.02 -0.44 12.51
C LEU A 198 -5.03 0.50 13.73
N GLY A 199 -5.84 0.19 14.75
CA GLY A 199 -5.91 0.97 15.99
C GLY A 199 -4.65 0.89 16.87
N GLN A 200 -3.91 -0.20 16.75
CA GLN A 200 -2.70 -0.48 17.54
C GLN A 200 -1.41 -0.08 16.81
N LEU A 201 -1.49 0.37 15.54
CA LEU A 201 -0.32 0.76 14.77
C LEU A 201 0.48 1.89 15.45
N PRO A 202 1.83 1.79 15.48
CA PRO A 202 2.71 2.82 16.04
C PRO A 202 2.86 4.01 15.08
N VAL A 203 1.73 4.60 14.69
CA VAL A 203 1.64 5.78 13.82
C VAL A 203 1.02 6.96 14.57
N SER A 204 1.32 8.17 14.11
CA SER A 204 0.76 9.42 14.63
C SER A 204 -0.78 9.42 14.61
N GLY A 205 -1.39 10.07 15.60
CA GLY A 205 -2.84 10.10 15.78
C GLY A 205 -3.64 10.60 14.55
N PRO A 206 -3.23 11.68 13.85
CA PRO A 206 -3.87 12.11 12.62
C PRO A 206 -3.81 11.06 11.50
N ARG A 207 -2.65 10.41 11.29
CA ARG A 207 -2.52 9.36 10.28
C ARG A 207 -3.32 8.11 10.62
N ARG A 208 -3.34 7.71 11.89
CA ARG A 208 -4.17 6.59 12.35
C ARG A 208 -5.64 6.83 12.02
N ARG A 209 -6.14 8.03 12.33
CA ARG A 209 -7.52 8.44 12.03
C ARG A 209 -7.81 8.44 10.53
N ALA A 210 -6.88 8.94 9.71
CA ALA A 210 -7.01 8.91 8.26
C ALA A 210 -7.07 7.45 7.74
N ALA A 211 -6.13 6.60 8.16
CA ALA A 211 -6.09 5.18 7.76
C ALA A 211 -7.34 4.40 8.21
N GLN A 212 -7.84 4.66 9.43
CA GLN A 212 -9.09 4.08 9.93
C GLN A 212 -10.30 4.58 9.14
N SER A 213 -10.37 5.88 8.81
CA SER A 213 -11.46 6.43 8.00
C SER A 213 -11.47 5.89 6.58
N GLU A 214 -10.30 5.73 5.96
CA GLU A 214 -10.16 5.11 4.64
C GLU A 214 -10.59 3.63 4.67
N PHE A 215 -10.17 2.91 5.72
CA PHE A 215 -10.59 1.51 5.92
C PHE A 215 -12.10 1.40 6.11
N ASP A 216 -12.69 2.23 6.99
CA ASP A 216 -14.13 2.23 7.25
C ASP A 216 -14.93 2.56 5.97
N ALA A 217 -14.47 3.53 5.18
CA ALA A 217 -15.10 3.86 3.89
C ALA A 217 -15.04 2.68 2.90
N ALA A 218 -13.90 1.99 2.81
CA ALA A 218 -13.74 0.81 1.97
C ALA A 218 -14.64 -0.35 2.43
N VAL A 219 -14.71 -0.59 3.74
CA VAL A 219 -15.56 -1.64 4.35
C VAL A 219 -17.04 -1.37 4.09
N VAL A 220 -17.51 -0.12 4.12
CA VAL A 220 -18.91 0.19 3.81
C VAL A 220 -19.28 -0.22 2.39
N VAL A 221 -18.43 0.10 1.42
CA VAL A 221 -18.65 -0.27 0.01
C VAL A 221 -18.62 -1.79 -0.16
N GLU A 222 -17.64 -2.46 0.43
CA GLU A 222 -17.50 -3.91 0.36
C GLU A 222 -18.64 -4.64 1.06
N ARG A 223 -19.11 -4.15 2.21
CA ARG A 223 -20.22 -4.74 2.95
C ARG A 223 -21.52 -4.69 2.16
N GLU A 224 -21.76 -3.59 1.45
CA GLU A 224 -22.92 -3.49 0.56
C GLU A 224 -22.85 -4.53 -0.58
N GLU A 225 -21.68 -4.67 -1.20
CA GLU A 225 -21.46 -5.66 -2.27
C GLU A 225 -21.61 -7.10 -1.76
N SER A 226 -20.99 -7.42 -0.63
CA SER A 226 -21.12 -8.72 0.06
C SER A 226 -22.56 -9.01 0.47
N ARG A 227 -23.30 -8.01 0.97
CA ARG A 227 -24.72 -8.15 1.33
C ARG A 227 -25.56 -8.54 0.12
N ILE A 228 -25.40 -7.84 -1.00
CA ILE A 228 -26.17 -8.13 -2.21
C ILE A 228 -25.82 -9.53 -2.75
N THR A 229 -24.54 -9.88 -2.79
CA THR A 229 -24.11 -11.24 -3.20
C THR A 229 -24.68 -12.32 -2.28
N ALA A 230 -24.69 -12.09 -0.96
CA ALA A 230 -25.28 -13.02 -0.01
C ALA A 230 -26.80 -13.15 -0.18
N GLU A 231 -27.50 -12.05 -0.43
CA GLU A 231 -28.94 -12.04 -0.71
C GLU A 231 -29.27 -12.81 -2.00
N LEU A 232 -28.56 -12.54 -3.09
CA LEU A 232 -28.68 -13.29 -4.34
C LEU A 232 -28.40 -14.78 -4.15
N SER A 233 -27.36 -15.13 -3.37
CA SER A 233 -27.04 -16.53 -3.05
C SER A 233 -28.14 -17.21 -2.24
N ARG A 234 -28.77 -16.51 -1.28
CA ARG A 234 -29.93 -17.03 -0.54
C ARG A 234 -31.11 -17.28 -1.47
N MET A 235 -31.45 -16.30 -2.32
CA MET A 235 -32.52 -16.47 -3.32
C MET A 235 -32.24 -17.64 -4.26
N LEU A 236 -30.99 -17.80 -4.71
CA LEU A 236 -30.58 -18.95 -5.52
C LEU A 236 -30.86 -20.27 -4.80
N PHE A 237 -30.46 -20.39 -3.54
CA PHE A 237 -30.71 -21.60 -2.75
C PHE A 237 -32.20 -21.84 -2.49
N ASP A 238 -32.98 -20.79 -2.30
CA ASP A 238 -34.44 -20.89 -2.12
C ASP A 238 -35.13 -21.38 -3.38
N GLU A 239 -34.74 -20.88 -4.56
CA GLU A 239 -35.26 -21.36 -5.85
C GLU A 239 -34.85 -22.81 -6.14
N MET A 240 -33.62 -23.20 -5.78
CA MET A 240 -33.16 -24.58 -5.90
C MET A 240 -33.95 -25.53 -4.98
N ASP A 241 -34.26 -25.11 -3.75
CA ASP A 241 -35.08 -25.88 -2.81
C ASP A 241 -36.53 -25.98 -3.31
N ALA A 242 -37.09 -24.90 -3.86
CA ALA A 242 -38.40 -24.89 -4.50
C ALA A 242 -38.47 -25.83 -5.71
N GLN A 243 -37.41 -25.89 -6.52
CA GLN A 243 -37.30 -26.82 -7.63
C GLN A 243 -37.31 -28.28 -7.16
N LEU A 244 -36.59 -28.60 -6.07
CA LEU A 244 -36.63 -29.94 -5.44
C LEU A 244 -38.02 -30.26 -4.87
N ASP A 245 -38.74 -29.24 -4.37
CA ASP A 245 -40.12 -29.37 -3.90
C ASP A 245 -41.09 -29.75 -5.02
N VAL A 246 -40.92 -29.18 -6.22
CA VAL A 246 -41.70 -29.59 -7.40
C VAL A 246 -41.45 -31.06 -7.72
N LEU A 247 -40.18 -31.49 -7.73
CA LEU A 247 -39.82 -32.91 -7.94
C LEU A 247 -40.41 -33.82 -6.85
N ALA A 248 -40.47 -33.37 -5.60
CA ALA A 248 -41.01 -34.19 -4.51
C ALA A 248 -42.53 -34.39 -4.60
N ARG A 249 -43.26 -33.45 -5.22
CA ARG A 249 -44.74 -33.45 -5.27
C ARG A 249 -45.31 -34.00 -6.57
N THR A 250 -44.52 -34.03 -7.64
CA THR A 250 -44.96 -34.43 -8.98
C THR A 250 -44.40 -35.79 -9.37
N ARG A 251 -45.03 -36.45 -10.35
CA ARG A 251 -44.48 -37.68 -10.94
C ARG A 251 -43.53 -37.31 -12.07
N TRP A 252 -42.31 -37.84 -11.97
CA TRP A 252 -41.25 -37.66 -12.96
C TRP A 252 -40.40 -38.93 -13.03
N SER A 253 -39.66 -39.07 -14.13
CA SER A 253 -38.71 -40.15 -14.39
C SER A 253 -37.41 -39.55 -14.92
N VAL A 254 -36.34 -40.35 -14.92
CA VAL A 254 -35.09 -40.01 -15.59
C VAL A 254 -35.00 -40.82 -16.87
N GLU A 255 -35.01 -40.16 -18.02
CA GLU A 255 -34.87 -40.80 -19.33
C GLU A 255 -33.72 -40.16 -20.10
N TYR A 256 -32.79 -40.98 -20.59
CA TYR A 256 -31.60 -40.51 -21.32
C TYR A 256 -30.81 -39.42 -20.56
N GLY A 257 -30.76 -39.53 -19.22
CA GLY A 257 -30.08 -38.57 -18.34
C GLY A 257 -30.82 -37.25 -18.13
N ARG A 258 -32.10 -37.15 -18.52
CA ARG A 258 -32.93 -35.94 -18.36
C ARG A 258 -34.14 -36.22 -17.48
N ILE A 259 -34.58 -35.20 -16.75
CA ILE A 259 -35.81 -35.24 -15.97
C ILE A 259 -36.99 -35.12 -16.93
N MET A 260 -37.88 -36.11 -16.92
CA MET A 260 -39.12 -36.16 -17.69
C MET A 260 -40.31 -36.12 -16.75
N PHE A 261 -41.24 -35.19 -16.98
CA PHE A 261 -42.45 -35.07 -16.17
C PHE A 261 -43.62 -35.76 -16.85
N THR A 262 -44.50 -36.39 -16.07
CA THR A 262 -45.73 -37.00 -16.61
C THR A 262 -46.84 -35.97 -16.86
N THR A 263 -46.72 -34.76 -16.31
CA THR A 263 -47.69 -33.68 -16.46
C THR A 263 -47.03 -32.38 -16.94
N ALA A 264 -47.74 -31.64 -17.80
CA ALA A 264 -47.27 -30.34 -18.28
C ALA A 264 -47.15 -29.29 -17.16
N GLU A 265 -48.01 -29.37 -16.13
CA GLU A 265 -47.97 -28.50 -14.96
C GLU A 265 -46.67 -28.66 -14.17
N GLY A 266 -46.26 -29.89 -13.87
CA GLY A 266 -45.01 -30.16 -13.13
C GLY A 266 -43.78 -29.71 -13.91
N MET A 267 -43.76 -29.97 -15.23
CA MET A 267 -42.70 -29.47 -16.12
C MET A 267 -42.63 -27.95 -16.12
N THR A 268 -43.79 -27.27 -16.22
CA THR A 268 -43.85 -25.81 -16.26
C THR A 268 -43.34 -25.22 -14.95
N ALA A 269 -43.81 -25.72 -13.81
CA ALA A 269 -43.36 -25.26 -12.48
C ALA A 269 -41.86 -25.47 -12.28
N PHE A 270 -41.32 -26.63 -12.67
CA PHE A 270 -39.88 -26.92 -12.59
C PHE A 270 -39.07 -25.96 -13.47
N ASN A 271 -39.51 -25.72 -14.70
CA ASN A 271 -38.86 -24.82 -15.64
C ASN A 271 -38.90 -23.35 -15.17
N THR A 272 -39.98 -22.92 -14.52
CA THR A 272 -40.08 -21.57 -13.94
C THR A 272 -38.96 -21.34 -12.92
N HIS A 273 -38.73 -22.27 -11.99
CA HIS A 273 -37.63 -22.17 -11.04
C HIS A 273 -36.27 -22.28 -11.74
N ALA A 274 -36.11 -23.15 -12.75
CA ALA A 274 -34.87 -23.27 -13.52
C ALA A 274 -34.45 -21.95 -14.19
N VAL A 275 -35.41 -21.26 -14.81
CA VAL A 275 -35.17 -19.93 -15.43
C VAL A 275 -34.74 -18.92 -14.36
N ARG A 276 -35.41 -18.92 -13.20
CA ARG A 276 -35.07 -17.99 -12.13
C ARG A 276 -33.68 -18.24 -11.54
N ILE A 277 -33.32 -19.51 -11.36
CA ILE A 277 -31.97 -19.94 -10.94
C ILE A 277 -30.91 -19.42 -11.94
N GLU A 278 -31.17 -19.55 -13.24
CA GLU A 278 -30.25 -19.10 -14.29
C GLU A 278 -30.12 -17.56 -14.30
N GLU A 279 -31.23 -16.83 -14.12
CA GLU A 279 -31.22 -15.37 -14.00
C GLU A 279 -30.36 -14.90 -12.82
N ILE A 280 -30.58 -15.47 -11.63
CA ILE A 280 -29.83 -15.13 -10.42
C ILE A 280 -28.34 -15.49 -10.59
N SER A 281 -28.04 -16.64 -11.19
CA SER A 281 -26.66 -17.07 -11.48
C SER A 281 -25.97 -16.10 -12.45
N ARG A 282 -26.65 -15.69 -13.52
CA ARG A 282 -26.13 -14.67 -14.45
C ARG A 282 -25.89 -13.33 -13.77
N GLU A 283 -26.74 -12.92 -12.83
CA GLU A 283 -26.52 -11.70 -12.05
C GLU A 283 -25.29 -11.81 -11.13
N LEU A 284 -25.14 -12.93 -10.43
CA LEU A 284 -23.98 -13.22 -9.59
C LEU A 284 -22.68 -13.20 -10.41
N ASP A 285 -22.65 -13.88 -11.56
CA ASP A 285 -21.49 -13.91 -12.46
C ASP A 285 -21.17 -12.52 -13.01
N GLY A 286 -22.19 -11.76 -13.43
CA GLY A 286 -22.02 -10.39 -13.92
C GLY A 286 -21.41 -9.47 -12.87
N ARG A 287 -21.82 -9.60 -11.61
CA ARG A 287 -21.26 -8.85 -10.48
C ARG A 287 -19.82 -9.24 -10.19
N GLU A 288 -19.50 -10.53 -10.19
CA GLU A 288 -18.14 -11.02 -9.99
C GLU A 288 -17.21 -10.52 -11.10
N GLN A 289 -17.64 -10.55 -12.37
CA GLN A 289 -16.88 -9.99 -13.49
C GLN A 289 -16.66 -8.47 -13.34
N ALA A 290 -17.69 -7.71 -12.98
CA ALA A 290 -17.57 -6.28 -12.74
C ALA A 290 -16.62 -5.96 -11.57
N ARG A 291 -16.61 -6.80 -10.53
CA ARG A 291 -15.65 -6.72 -9.42
C ARG A 291 -14.21 -6.97 -9.90
N GLN A 292 -13.99 -8.03 -10.66
CA GLN A 292 -12.67 -8.37 -11.21
C GLN A 292 -12.14 -7.26 -12.14
N GLN A 293 -13.00 -6.67 -12.97
CA GLN A 293 -12.65 -5.52 -13.82
C GLN A 293 -12.25 -4.30 -12.99
N ARG A 294 -13.05 -3.93 -11.97
CA ARG A 294 -12.72 -2.83 -11.04
C ARG A 294 -11.38 -3.06 -10.35
N LEU A 295 -11.11 -4.29 -9.91
CA LEU A 295 -9.83 -4.65 -9.29
C LEU A 295 -8.66 -4.58 -10.29
N ALA A 296 -8.87 -5.01 -11.53
CA ALA A 296 -7.85 -4.92 -12.58
C ALA A 296 -7.53 -3.46 -12.95
N GLU A 297 -8.55 -2.59 -13.06
CA GLU A 297 -8.38 -1.15 -13.28
C GLU A 297 -7.69 -0.45 -12.11
N ALA A 298 -8.04 -0.81 -10.87
CA ALA A 298 -7.37 -0.29 -9.69
C ALA A 298 -5.88 -0.68 -9.68
N ARG A 299 -5.56 -1.92 -10.06
CA ARG A 299 -4.17 -2.41 -10.18
C ARG A 299 -3.40 -1.72 -11.31
N SER A 300 -4.04 -1.42 -12.45
CA SER A 300 -3.35 -0.75 -13.56
C SER A 300 -3.03 0.71 -13.27
N ARG A 301 -3.85 1.42 -12.48
CA ARG A 301 -3.58 2.80 -12.05
C ARG A 301 -2.42 2.93 -11.05
N LEU A 302 -2.02 1.83 -10.41
CA LEU A 302 -0.93 1.80 -9.43
C LEU A 302 0.44 1.47 -10.06
N ARG A 303 0.50 1.16 -11.36
CA ARG A 303 1.73 0.90 -12.12
C ARG A 303 2.11 2.11 -12.96
#